data_AF-R6EGP8-F1
#
_entry.id   AF-R6EGP8-F1
#
_cell.length_a   1.000
_cell.length_b   1.000
_cell.length_c   1.000
_cell.angle_alpha   90.00
_cell.angle_beta   90.00
_cell.angle_gamma   90.00
#
_symmetry.space_group_name_H-M   'P 1'
#
loop_
_entity.id
_entity.type
_entity.pdbx_description
1 polymer ?
#
loop_
_entity_poly.entity_id
_entity_poly.type
_entity_poly.pdbx_seq_one_letter_code
_entity_poly.pdbx_strand_id
1 'polypeptide(L)'
;MITVSPTELKDSAKKTMEDSITLLRSCGVSLTHKPNVYQNFVVIDNRIVWYGNVNFLGYDSAESNVLRLVGTDIAMQLKDTLVDRKNLSK
;
A
#
# COMPACT_ATOMS: atom_id res chain seq x y z
N MET A 1 -1.37 -4.64 3.66
CA MET A 1 -1.39 -3.24 3.18
C MET A 1 -0.10 -2.55 3.64
N ILE A 2 0.53 -1.76 2.77
CA ILE A 2 1.68 -0.92 3.14
C ILE A 2 1.15 0.50 3.37
N THR A 3 1.51 1.07 4.52
CA THR A 3 1.13 2.43 4.90
C THR A 3 2.39 3.23 5.21
N VAL A 4 2.36 4.53 4.97
CA VAL A 4 3.34 5.49 5.50
C VAL A 4 3.26 5.50 7.04
N SER A 5 4.32 5.96 7.71
CA SER A 5 4.33 5.95 9.19
C SER A 5 3.38 7.02 9.73
N PRO A 6 2.61 6.77 10.80
CA PRO A 6 1.84 7.82 11.48
C PRO A 6 2.70 8.97 12.00
N THR A 7 4.00 8.73 12.17
CA THR A 7 4.96 9.75 12.62
C THR A 7 5.30 10.79 11.56
N GLU A 8 4.91 10.57 10.29
CA GLU A 8 5.19 11.49 9.17
C GLU A 8 3.97 12.36 8.81
N LEU A 9 2.88 12.26 9.57
CA LEU A 9 1.62 12.97 9.30
C LEU A 9 1.37 14.13 10.27
N LYS A 10 0.59 15.13 9.82
CA LYS A 10 0.01 16.17 10.68
C LYS A 10 -0.89 15.55 11.76
N ASP A 11 -0.98 16.18 12.93
CA ASP A 11 -1.61 15.61 14.13
C ASP A 11 -3.06 15.09 13.94
N SER A 12 -3.90 15.79 13.17
CA SER A 12 -5.27 15.35 12.87
C SER A 12 -5.34 14.14 11.94
N ALA A 13 -4.39 14.03 11.00
CA ALA A 13 -4.29 12.90 10.08
C ALA A 13 -3.68 11.66 10.77
N LYS A 14 -2.80 11.87 11.76
CA LYS A 14 -2.20 10.80 12.55
C LYS A 14 -3.24 9.96 13.29
N LYS A 15 -4.16 10.59 14.02
CA LYS A 15 -5.21 9.88 14.77
C LYS A 15 -6.13 9.07 13.84
N THR A 16 -6.55 9.68 12.72
CA THR A 16 -7.38 9.00 11.71
C THR A 16 -6.68 7.74 11.15
N MET A 17 -5.36 7.82 10.93
CA MET A 17 -4.59 6.68 10.45
C MET A 17 -4.42 5.59 11.53
N GLU A 18 -4.19 5.97 12.79
CA GLU A 18 -4.12 5.04 13.92
C GLU A 18 -5.44 4.27 14.11
N ASP A 19 -6.58 4.95 14.01
CA ASP A 19 -7.91 4.35 14.07
C ASP A 19 -8.12 3.36 12.91
N SER A 20 -7.73 3.76 11.70
CA SER A 20 -7.82 2.91 10.49
C SER A 20 -6.94 1.66 10.61
N ILE A 21 -5.70 1.81 11.09
CA ILE A 21 -4.79 0.68 11.34
C ILE A 21 -5.40 -0.28 12.37
N THR A 22 -5.98 0.25 13.44
CA THR A 22 -6.61 -0.56 14.50
C THR A 22 -7.80 -1.35 13.96
N LEU A 23 -8.66 -0.71 13.16
CA LEU A 23 -9.81 -1.37 12.51
C LEU A 23 -9.36 -2.48 11.56
N LEU A 24 -8.38 -2.22 10.69
CA LEU A 24 -7.89 -3.22 9.75
C LEU A 24 -7.29 -4.44 10.47
N ARG A 25 -6.53 -4.21 11.55
CA ARG A 25 -5.99 -5.31 12.38
C ARG A 25 -7.10 -6.12 13.05
N SER A 26 -8.15 -5.48 13.57
CA SER A 26 -9.26 -6.20 14.20
C SER A 26 -10.05 -7.06 13.20
N CYS A 27 -10.06 -6.68 11.92
CA CYS A 27 -10.57 -7.50 10.81
C CYS A 27 -9.62 -8.61 10.33
N GLY A 28 -8.46 -8.80 10.95
CA GLY A 28 -7.48 -9.82 10.58
C GLY A 28 -6.60 -9.45 9.37
N VAL A 29 -6.58 -8.18 8.96
CA VAL A 29 -5.72 -7.72 7.85
C VAL A 29 -4.27 -7.59 8.32
N SER A 30 -3.35 -8.25 7.59
CA SER A 30 -1.91 -8.07 7.82
C SER A 30 -1.43 -6.70 7.32
N LEU A 31 -0.77 -5.98 8.22
CA LEU A 31 -0.24 -4.64 8.01
C LEU A 31 1.26 -4.62 8.25
N THR A 32 2.00 -4.09 7.29
CA THR A 32 3.45 -3.97 7.36
C THR A 32 3.82 -2.53 7.04
N HIS A 33 4.57 -1.90 7.93
CA HIS A 33 5.18 -0.60 7.66
C HIS A 33 6.47 -0.82 6.87
N LYS A 34 6.59 -0.14 5.72
CA LYS A 34 7.78 -0.21 4.87
C LYS A 34 8.20 1.22 4.51
N PRO A 35 9.35 1.70 5.03
CA PRO A 35 9.84 3.01 4.66
C PRO A 35 10.29 3.03 3.19
N ASN A 36 10.30 4.22 2.59
CA ASN A 36 10.80 4.48 1.22
C ASN A 36 10.04 3.75 0.09
N VAL A 37 8.74 3.49 0.27
CA VAL A 37 7.86 3.03 -0.80
C VAL A 37 7.18 4.24 -1.43
N TYR A 38 7.59 4.59 -2.65
CA TYR A 38 7.09 5.76 -3.38
C TYR A 38 5.95 5.42 -4.36
N GLN A 39 5.64 4.14 -4.53
CA GLN A 39 4.67 3.63 -5.50
C GLN A 39 3.36 3.26 -4.79
N ASN A 40 2.24 3.74 -5.32
CA ASN A 40 0.90 3.37 -4.85
C ASN A 40 0.30 2.32 -5.79
N PHE A 41 0.15 1.09 -5.27
CA PHE A 41 -0.47 0.01 -6.03
C PHE A 41 -1.19 -1.01 -5.15
N VAL A 42 -2.10 -1.75 -5.77
CA VAL A 42 -2.80 -2.89 -5.20
C VAL A 42 -2.65 -4.08 -6.15
N VAL A 43 -2.33 -5.25 -5.58
CA VAL A 43 -2.34 -6.53 -6.29
C VAL A 43 -3.48 -7.38 -5.74
N ILE A 44 -4.36 -7.84 -6.63
CA ILE A 44 -5.51 -8.71 -6.30
C ILE A 44 -5.30 -10.06 -7.01
N ASP A 45 -5.47 -11.16 -6.28
CA ASP A 45 -5.35 -12.54 -6.76
C ASP A 45 -4.06 -12.83 -7.54
N ASN A 46 -2.97 -12.13 -7.20
CA ASN A 46 -1.67 -12.22 -7.90
C ASN A 46 -1.78 -11.98 -9.42
N ARG A 47 -2.76 -11.18 -9.88
CA ARG A 47 -3.02 -11.01 -11.31
C ARG A 47 -3.53 -9.62 -11.69
N ILE A 48 -4.42 -9.04 -10.91
CA ILE A 48 -4.97 -7.72 -11.20
C ILE A 48 -4.14 -6.69 -10.45
N VAL A 49 -3.67 -5.68 -11.17
CA VAL A 49 -2.90 -4.57 -10.61
C VAL A 49 -3.69 -3.29 -10.80
N TRP A 50 -3.87 -2.55 -9.71
CA TRP A 50 -4.27 -1.14 -9.75
C TRP A 50 -3.05 -0.31 -9.40
N TYR A 51 -2.66 0.61 -10.28
CA TYR A 51 -1.46 1.45 -10.11
C TYR A 51 -1.80 2.89 -10.42
N GLY A 52 -1.39 3.83 -9.57
CA GLY A 52 -1.59 5.26 -9.81
C GLY A 52 -1.62 6.07 -8.52
N ASN A 53 -1.87 7.37 -8.64
CA ASN A 53 -1.99 8.26 -7.49
C ASN A 53 -3.44 8.23 -6.97
N VAL A 54 -3.84 7.09 -6.39
CA VAL A 54 -5.20 6.83 -5.87
C VAL A 54 -5.13 6.39 -4.41
N ASN A 55 -6.04 6.90 -3.60
CA ASN A 55 -6.24 6.45 -2.23
C ASN A 55 -7.28 5.32 -2.18
N PHE A 56 -6.83 4.08 -1.97
CA PHE A 56 -7.72 2.92 -1.97
C PHE A 56 -8.60 2.78 -0.72
N LEU A 57 -8.29 3.49 0.37
CA LEU A 57 -9.00 3.39 1.64
C LEU A 57 -9.63 4.71 2.12
N GLY A 58 -9.63 5.74 1.27
CA GLY A 58 -10.11 7.06 1.67
C GLY A 58 -10.69 7.86 0.51
N TYR A 59 -10.98 9.12 0.79
CA TYR A 59 -11.45 10.05 -0.21
C TYR A 59 -10.31 10.39 -1.18
N ASP A 60 -10.63 10.42 -2.47
CA ASP A 60 -9.67 10.69 -3.53
C ASP A 60 -9.93 12.05 -4.19
N SER A 61 -8.89 12.67 -4.72
CA SER A 61 -9.02 13.95 -5.42
C SER A 61 -9.58 13.75 -6.83
N ALA A 62 -10.16 14.81 -7.41
CA ALA A 62 -10.60 14.77 -8.81
C ALA A 62 -9.44 14.61 -9.82
N GLU A 63 -8.20 14.87 -9.39
CA GLU A 63 -6.98 14.74 -10.20
C GLU A 63 -6.34 13.35 -10.11
N SER A 64 -6.85 12.51 -9.23
CA SER A 64 -6.32 11.18 -8.99
C SER A 64 -6.60 10.26 -10.18
N ASN A 65 -5.67 9.35 -10.45
CA ASN A 65 -5.76 8.42 -11.56
C ASN A 65 -5.38 7.00 -11.13
N VAL A 66 -5.96 6.03 -11.83
CA VAL A 66 -5.67 4.61 -11.64
C VAL A 66 -5.64 3.89 -12.98
N LEU A 67 -4.56 3.14 -13.22
CA LEU A 67 -4.45 2.19 -14.31
C LEU A 67 -4.80 0.80 -13.78
N ARG A 68 -5.68 0.11 -14.50
CA ARG A 68 -6.00 -1.31 -14.25
C ARG A 68 -5.28 -2.18 -15.25
N LEU A 69 -4.34 -2.97 -14.77
CA LEU A 69 -3.54 -3.91 -15.56
C LEU A 69 -3.88 -5.34 -15.15
N VAL A 70 -3.85 -6.27 -16.10
CA VAL A 70 -4.13 -7.70 -15.86
C VAL A 70 -2.96 -8.52 -16.36
N GLY A 71 -2.28 -9.20 -15.45
CA GLY A 71 -1.14 -10.05 -15.76
C GLY A 71 -0.40 -10.49 -14.50
N THR A 72 -0.03 -11.77 -14.43
CA THR A 72 0.71 -12.31 -13.28
C THR A 72 2.14 -11.75 -13.22
N ASP A 73 2.78 -11.55 -14.37
CA ASP A 73 4.17 -11.08 -14.42
C ASP A 73 4.34 -9.70 -13.78
N ILE A 74 3.48 -8.74 -14.13
CA ILE A 74 3.51 -7.39 -13.54
C ILE A 74 3.14 -7.42 -12.05
N ALA A 75 2.18 -8.26 -11.67
CA ALA A 75 1.79 -8.43 -10.27
C ALA A 75 2.95 -8.97 -9.42
N MET A 76 3.73 -9.90 -9.96
CA MET A 76 4.92 -10.43 -9.28
C MET A 76 6.04 -9.38 -9.21
N GLN A 77 6.35 -8.73 -10.33
CA GLN A 77 7.38 -7.68 -10.38
C GLN A 77 7.12 -6.56 -9.37
N LEU A 78 5.87 -6.11 -9.22
CA LEU A 78 5.50 -5.11 -8.22
C LEU A 78 5.61 -5.63 -6.79
N LYS A 79 5.21 -6.88 -6.51
CA LYS A 79 5.41 -7.46 -5.18
C LYS A 79 6.89 -7.56 -4.82
N ASP A 80 7.76 -7.86 -5.78
CA ASP A 80 9.20 -7.96 -5.55
C ASP A 80 9.83 -6.62 -5.17
N THR A 81 9.24 -5.47 -5.56
CA THR A 81 9.71 -4.15 -5.09
C THR A 81 9.47 -3.96 -3.59
N LEU A 82 8.55 -4.73 -3.01
CA LEU A 82 8.22 -4.69 -1.58
C LEU A 82 9.11 -5.63 -0.75
N VAL A 83 9.94 -6.47 -1.36
CA VAL A 83 10.84 -7.38 -0.65
C VAL A 83 12.16 -6.68 -0.35
N ASP A 84 12.55 -6.63 0.93
CA ASP A 84 13.87 -6.11 1.31
C ASP A 84 14.97 -7.05 0.84
N ARG A 85 15.73 -6.65 -0.18
CA ARG A 85 16.86 -7.44 -0.71
C ARG A 85 17.99 -7.69 0.29
N LYS A 86 17.96 -7.07 1.47
CA LYS A 86 18.95 -7.28 2.54
C LYS A 86 18.81 -8.64 3.26
N ASN A 87 17.72 -9.38 3.05
CA ASN A 87 17.48 -10.67 3.70
C ASN A 87 17.75 -11.89 2.79
N LEU A 88 18.34 -11.69 1.60
CA LEU A 88 18.63 -12.75 0.62
C LEU A 88 20.11 -13.19 0.61
N SER A 89 20.90 -12.80 1.61
CA SER A 89 22.32 -13.17 1.71
C SER A 89 22.72 -13.84 3.04
N LYS A 90 21.85 -14.68 3.61
CA LYS A 90 22.24 -15.62 4.67
C LYS A 90 21.79 -17.02 4.34
#